data_AF-A0A838S639-F1
#
_entry.id   AF-A0A838S639-F1
#
_cell.length_a   1.000
_cell.length_b   1.000
_cell.length_c   1.000
_cell.angle_alpha   90.00
_cell.angle_beta   90.00
_cell.angle_gamma   90.00
#
_symmetry.space_group_name_H-M   'P 1'
#
loop_
_entity.id
_entity.type
_entity.pdbx_description
1 polymer ?
#
loop_
_entity_poly.entity_id
_entity_poly.type
_entity_poly.pdbx_seq_one_letter_code
_entity_poly.pdbx_strand_id
1 'polypeptide(L)' 'MIPYLVGLDLGGRRVVVVGAGTVAQRRLPRLVSAGAEVVLIAPAATPAVEAMATAGEVRWEVRRYVPGDLDGAWY' A
#
# COMPACT_ATOMS: atom_id res chain seq x y z
N MET A 1 20.87 16.64 -5.24
CA MET A 1 19.93 17.26 -4.27
C MET A 1 19.86 16.38 -3.04
N ILE A 2 19.84 16.97 -1.84
CA ILE A 2 19.71 16.24 -0.56
C ILE A 2 18.22 16.09 -0.26
N PRO A 3 17.72 14.89 0.11
CA PRO A 3 16.31 14.69 0.42
C PRO A 3 15.88 15.51 1.64
N TYR A 4 14.66 16.05 1.62
CA TYR A 4 14.02 16.66 2.78
C TYR A 4 13.26 15.59 3.56
N LEU A 5 13.49 15.51 4.88
CA LEU A 5 12.83 14.53 5.74
C LEU A 5 11.51 15.08 6.25
N VAL A 6 10.45 14.30 6.10
CA VAL A 6 9.12 14.57 6.65
C VAL A 6 8.58 13.36 7.40
N GLY A 7 7.88 13.63 8.50
CA GLY A 7 7.01 12.64 9.15
C GLY A 7 5.59 12.77 8.59
N LEU A 8 4.93 11.64 8.35
CA LEU A 8 3.56 11.58 7.83
C LEU A 8 2.68 10.88 8.87
N ASP A 9 1.56 11.51 9.24
CA ASP A 9 0.51 10.87 10.02
C ASP A 9 -0.49 10.21 9.07
N LEU A 10 -0.46 8.88 9.03
CA LEU A 10 -1.27 8.07 8.12
C LEU A 10 -2.48 7.43 8.82
N GLY A 11 -2.74 7.73 10.09
CA GLY A 11 -3.85 7.13 10.83
C GLY A 11 -5.19 7.36 10.11
N GLY A 12 -5.84 6.27 9.69
CA GLY A 12 -7.11 6.31 8.96
C GLY A 12 -7.02 6.95 7.56
N ARG A 13 -5.82 7.15 7.02
CA ARG A 13 -5.62 7.74 5.70
C ARG A 13 -5.58 6.65 4.64
N ARG A 14 -6.29 6.85 3.53
CA ARG A 14 -6.21 5.98 2.36
C ARG A 14 -4.84 6.07 1.71
N VAL A 15 -4.14 4.95 1.64
CA VAL A 15 -2.83 4.83 1.01
C VAL A 15 -2.90 3.81 -0.12
N VAL A 16 -2.51 4.20 -1.34
CA VAL A 16 -2.55 3.32 -2.51
C VAL A 16 -1.15 2.82 -2.85
N VAL A 17 -0.98 1.50 -2.87
CA VAL A 17 0.25 0.85 -3.29
C VAL A 17 0.01 0.13 -4.60
N VAL A 18 0.73 0.54 -5.66
CA VAL A 18 0.67 -0.14 -6.96
C VAL A 18 1.81 -1.15 -7.08
N GLY A 19 1.45 -2.39 -7.35
CA GLY A 19 2.36 -3.54 -7.40
C GLY A 19 2.55 -4.22 -6.04
N ALA A 20 2.76 -5.53 -6.08
CA ALA A 20 2.79 -6.39 -4.89
C ALA A 20 4.03 -7.31 -4.84
N GLY A 21 5.14 -6.82 -5.39
CA GLY A 21 6.44 -7.50 -5.36
C GLY A 21 7.23 -7.27 -4.06
N THR A 22 8.52 -7.60 -4.07
CA THR A 22 9.42 -7.46 -2.91
C THR A 22 9.56 -6.03 -2.37
N VAL A 23 9.33 -5.01 -3.21
CA VAL A 23 9.33 -3.60 -2.77
C VAL A 23 8.09 -3.31 -1.91
N ALA A 24 6.91 -3.70 -2.38
CA ALA A 24 5.67 -3.55 -1.63
C ALA A 24 5.74 -4.34 -0.33
N GLN A 25 6.16 -5.61 -0.39
CA GLN A 25 6.34 -6.47 0.79
C GLN A 25 7.17 -5.80 1.91
N ARG A 26 8.19 -5.01 1.56
CA ARG A 26 9.03 -4.29 2.53
C ARG A 26 8.40 -3.00 3.07
N ARG A 27 7.49 -2.38 2.30
CA ARG A 27 6.86 -1.11 2.64
C ARG A 27 5.56 -1.28 3.42
N LEU A 28 4.75 -2.28 3.04
CA LEU A 28 3.42 -2.51 3.61
C LEU A 28 3.42 -2.57 5.15
N PRO A 29 4.33 -3.31 5.83
CA PRO A 29 4.31 -3.39 7.29
C PRO A 29 4.45 -2.01 7.98
N ARG A 30 5.25 -1.11 7.40
CA ARG A 30 5.43 0.25 7.94
C ARG A 30 4.21 1.12 7.73
N LEU A 31 3.53 0.99 6.57
CA LEU A 31 2.29 1.72 6.29
C LEU A 31 1.16 1.25 7.21
N VAL A 32 0.98 -0.07 7.35
CA VAL A 32 0.00 -0.67 8.26
C VAL A 32 0.27 -0.24 9.71
N SER A 33 1.53 -0.29 10.16
CA SER A 33 1.92 0.14 11.50
C SER A 33 1.72 1.63 11.74
N ALA A 34 1.71 2.46 10.70
CA ALA A 34 1.38 3.87 10.77
C ALA A 34 -0.14 4.15 10.79
N GLY A 35 -0.97 3.10 10.82
CA GLY A 35 -2.43 3.19 10.85
C GLY A 35 -3.08 3.50 9.49
N ALA A 36 -2.34 3.32 8.39
CA ALA A 36 -2.86 3.57 7.05
C ALA A 36 -3.96 2.57 6.64
N GLU A 37 -4.98 3.06 5.96
CA GLU A 37 -5.93 2.25 5.21
C GLU A 37 -5.32 1.89 3.85
N VAL A 38 -4.55 0.80 3.81
CA VAL A 38 -3.76 0.45 2.63
C VAL A 38 -4.62 -0.29 1.60
N VAL A 39 -4.66 0.26 0.39
CA VAL A 39 -5.24 -0.35 -0.82
C VAL A 39 -4.11 -0.74 -1.76
N LEU A 40 -3.94 -2.03 -1.99
CA LEU A 40 -2.96 -2.61 -2.89
C LEU A 40 -3.60 -2.93 -4.24
N ILE A 41 -3.00 -2.47 -5.34
CA ILE A 41 -3.48 -2.73 -6.70
C ILE A 41 -2.39 -3.49 -7.45
N ALA A 42 -2.63 -4.78 -7.70
CA ALA A 42 -1.72 -5.62 -8.47
C ALA A 42 -2.43 -6.87 -8.98
N PRO A 43 -2.12 -7.36 -10.20
CA PRO A 43 -2.73 -8.58 -10.74
C PRO A 43 -2.19 -9.87 -10.06
N ALA A 44 -1.05 -9.78 -9.38
CA ALA A 44 -0.41 -10.88 -8.66
C ALA A 44 0.45 -10.30 -7.54
N ALA A 45 0.69 -11.09 -6.49
CA ALA A 45 1.43 -10.69 -5.30
C ALA A 45 2.45 -11.76 -4.89
N THR A 46 3.45 -11.39 -4.09
CA THR A 46 4.29 -12.39 -3.42
C THR A 46 3.47 -13.11 -2.34
N PRO A 47 3.81 -14.35 -1.97
CA PRO A 47 3.08 -15.09 -0.92
C PRO A 47 2.97 -14.33 0.40
N ALA A 48 3.99 -13.54 0.75
CA ALA A 48 3.96 -12.72 1.96
C ALA A 48 2.94 -11.57 1.86
N VAL A 49 2.79 -10.95 0.70
CA VAL A 49 1.80 -9.88 0.50
C VAL A 49 0.37 -10.47 0.44
N GLU A 50 0.21 -11.66 -0.16
CA GLU A 50 -1.05 -12.40 -0.14
C GLU A 50 -1.47 -12.76 1.29
N ALA A 51 -0.52 -13.16 2.14
CA ALA A 51 -0.76 -13.45 3.55
C ALA A 51 -1.26 -12.21 4.31
N MET A 52 -0.64 -11.03 4.09
CA MET A 52 -1.11 -9.77 4.70
C MET A 52 -2.54 -9.42 4.27
N ALA A 53 -2.86 -9.60 2.99
CA ALA A 53 -4.22 -9.36 2.49
C ALA A 53 -5.24 -10.35 3.08
N THR A 54 -4.85 -11.62 3.21
CA THR A 54 -5.68 -12.68 3.82
C THR A 54 -5.90 -12.43 5.31
N ALA A 55 -4.91 -11.88 6.02
CA ALA A 55 -5.01 -11.46 7.40
C ALA A 55 -5.86 -10.19 7.61
N GLY A 56 -6.29 -9.52 6.53
CA GLY A 56 -7.08 -8.29 6.58
C GLY A 56 -6.27 -7.03 6.90
N GLU A 57 -4.94 -7.11 6.87
CA GLU A 57 -4.06 -5.96 7.15
C GLU A 57 -4.05 -4.95 6.00
N VAL A 58 -4.31 -5.42 4.77
CA VAL A 58 -4.37 -4.58 3.57
C VAL A 58 -5.54 -5.01 2.69
N ARG A 59 -6.17 -4.06 2.01
CA ARG A 59 -7.17 -4.35 0.98
C ARG A 59 -6.48 -4.60 -0.34
N TRP A 60 -6.62 -5.79 -0.92
CA TRP A 60 -6.01 -6.11 -2.22
C TRP A 60 -7.04 -6.16 -3.35
N GLU A 61 -6.81 -5.34 -4.38
CA GLU A 61 -7.55 -5.36 -5.63
C GLU A 61 -6.74 -6.10 -6.70
N VAL A 62 -7.19 -7.32 -7.02
CA VAL A 62 -6.50 -8.23 -7.95
C VAL A 62 -6.75 -7.81 -9.40
N ARG A 63 -6.11 -6.71 -9.81
CA ARG A 63 -6.24 -6.12 -11.15
C ARG A 63 -5.04 -5.25 -11.48
N ARG A 64 -4.98 -4.80 -12.74
CA ARG A 64 -4.03 -3.76 -13.15
C ARG A 64 -4.53 -2.39 -12.70
N TYR A 65 -3.57 -1.49 -12.47
CA TYR A 65 -3.82 -0.08 -12.25
C TYR A 65 -4.53 0.54 -13.45
N VAL A 66 -5.48 1.43 -13.19
CA VAL A 66 -6.17 2.26 -14.18
C VAL A 66 -6.17 3.72 -13.74
N PRO A 67 -6.26 4.68 -14.68
CA PRO A 67 -6.45 6.08 -14.33
C PRO A 67 -7.66 6.26 -13.39
N GLY A 68 -7.49 7.06 -12.34
CA GLY A 68 -8.51 7.31 -11.30
C GLY A 68 -8.33 6.49 -10.02
N ASP A 69 -7.47 5.46 -10.01
CA ASP A 69 -7.24 4.63 -8.81
C ASP A 69 -6.64 5.41 -7.63
N LEU A 70 -5.93 6.50 -7.93
CA LEU A 70 -5.33 7.40 -6.94
C LEU A 70 -6.31 8.47 -6.45
N ASP A 71 -7.54 8.51 -6.95
CA ASP A 71 -8.50 9.52 -6.55
C ASP A 71 -8.84 9.35 -5.06
N GLY A 72 -8.58 10.41 -4.30
CA GLY A 72 -8.72 10.41 -2.84
C GLY A 72 -7.63 9.64 -2.09
N ALA A 73 -6.58 9.18 -2.76
CA ALA A 73 -5.38 8.67 -2.09
C ALA A 73 -4.65 9.82 -1.41
N TRP A 74 -4.21 9.60 -0.17
CA TRP A 74 -3.38 10.55 0.56
C TRP A 74 -1.89 10.32 0.29
N TYR A 75 -1.49 9.04 0.13
CA TYR A 75 -0.14 8.60 -0.23
C TYR A 75 -0.20 7.42 -1.19
#